data_AF-A0A8J7WVE7-F1
#
_entry.id   AF-A0A8J7WVE7-F1
#
_cell.length_a   1.000
_cell.length_b   1.000
_cell.length_c   1.000
_cell.angle_alpha   90.00
_cell.angle_beta   90.00
_cell.angle_gamma   90.00
#
_symmetry.space_group_name_H-M   'P 1'
#
loop_
_entity.id
_entity.type
_entity.pdbx_description
1 polymer ?
#
loop_
_entity_poly.entity_id
_entity_poly.type
_entity_poly.pdbx_seq_one_letter_code
_entity_poly.pdbx_strand_id
1 'polypeptide(L)'
;VHDNIGFFAASRDYYFDVDAVRIPYDAETKKARSRKRFEGKKWLEVGYNPKDVWSVSRLHRQDPERAEHPTQKPLELVERMILASCPPGGLVLDPFLGSGTTAAACARLGRRFAGFEINADYCRVARERVAAVHAAADANAQPTESQAPETIKV
;
A
#
# COMPACT_ATOMS: atom_id res chain seq x y z
N VAL A 1 15.94 -13.47 11.55
CA VAL A 1 14.69 -14.25 11.38
C VAL A 1 14.09 -13.85 10.05
N HIS A 2 13.63 -14.80 9.27
CA HIS A 2 12.94 -14.56 7.99
C HIS A 2 11.60 -15.31 8.00
N ASP A 3 10.65 -14.81 7.24
CA ASP A 3 9.39 -15.49 6.90
C ASP A 3 9.31 -15.58 5.37
N ASN A 4 8.56 -16.56 4.86
CA ASN A 4 8.37 -16.76 3.43
C ASN A 4 6.95 -16.35 3.01
N ILE A 5 6.83 -15.70 1.85
CA ILE A 5 5.54 -15.35 1.23
C ILE A 5 5.42 -16.15 -0.06
N GLY A 6 4.43 -17.04 -0.14
CA GLY A 6 4.15 -17.80 -1.35
C GLY A 6 3.37 -16.95 -2.35
N PHE A 7 3.89 -16.80 -3.57
CA PHE A 7 3.21 -16.12 -4.67
C PHE A 7 2.70 -17.13 -5.68
N PHE A 8 1.38 -17.20 -5.86
CA PHE A 8 0.70 -18.13 -6.75
C PHE A 8 -0.23 -17.37 -7.68
N ALA A 9 -0.26 -17.77 -8.96
CA ALA A 9 -1.12 -17.18 -9.96
C ALA A 9 -1.97 -18.26 -10.63
N ALA A 10 -3.26 -17.98 -10.86
CA ALA A 10 -4.17 -18.92 -11.50
C ALA A 10 -3.90 -19.08 -13.02
N SER A 11 -3.24 -18.10 -13.63
CA SER A 11 -2.92 -18.08 -15.06
C SER A 11 -1.57 -17.39 -15.28
N ARG A 12 -1.03 -17.50 -16.51
CA ARG A 12 0.23 -16.83 -16.89
C ARG A 12 0.08 -15.32 -17.09
N ASP A 13 -1.11 -14.87 -17.50
CA ASP A 13 -1.48 -13.45 -17.69
C ASP A 13 -2.12 -12.87 -16.43
N TYR A 14 -1.48 -13.05 -15.28
CA TYR A 14 -1.91 -12.41 -14.05
C TYR A 14 -1.54 -10.92 -14.05
N TYR A 15 -2.34 -10.10 -13.39
CA TYR A 15 -2.01 -8.69 -13.19
C TYR A 15 -0.77 -8.56 -12.28
N PHE A 16 0.24 -7.84 -12.75
CA PHE A 16 1.42 -7.53 -11.95
C PHE A 16 2.01 -6.17 -12.31
N ASP A 17 1.94 -5.22 -11.38
CA ASP A 17 2.51 -3.89 -11.53
C ASP A 17 3.81 -3.76 -10.72
N VAL A 18 4.93 -4.06 -11.39
CA VAL A 18 6.26 -3.91 -10.79
C VAL A 18 6.63 -2.45 -10.57
N ASP A 19 6.11 -1.53 -11.39
CA ASP A 19 6.46 -0.12 -11.33
C ASP A 19 5.83 0.54 -10.09
N ALA A 20 4.65 0.09 -9.67
CA ALA A 20 3.99 0.51 -8.43
C ALA A 20 4.75 0.17 -7.13
N VAL A 21 5.73 -0.72 -7.19
CA VAL A 21 6.49 -1.20 -6.01
C VAL A 21 8.00 -1.03 -6.11
N ARG A 22 8.47 -0.20 -7.06
CA ARG A 22 9.89 0.12 -7.17
C ARG A 22 10.40 0.88 -5.95
N ILE A 23 11.65 0.61 -5.61
CA ILE A 23 12.34 1.31 -4.54
C ILE A 23 13.11 2.50 -5.15
N PRO A 24 12.88 3.73 -4.68
CA PRO A 24 13.60 4.89 -5.19
C PRO A 24 15.08 4.79 -4.82
N TYR A 25 15.93 5.24 -5.73
CA TYR A 25 17.35 5.43 -5.44
C TYR A 25 17.54 6.62 -4.48
N ASP A 26 18.53 6.52 -3.61
CA ASP A 26 19.02 7.65 -2.83
C ASP A 26 19.68 8.70 -3.74
N ALA A 27 19.78 9.93 -3.25
CA ALA A 27 20.27 11.06 -4.04
C ALA A 27 21.73 10.88 -4.49
N GLU A 28 22.56 10.21 -3.69
CA GLU A 28 23.97 9.96 -4.02
C GLU A 28 24.10 8.95 -5.15
N THR A 29 23.37 7.84 -5.08
CA THR A 29 23.29 6.82 -6.12
C THR A 29 22.71 7.41 -7.42
N LYS A 30 21.68 8.25 -7.34
CA LYS A 30 21.13 8.96 -8.52
C LYS A 30 22.22 9.82 -9.19
N LYS A 31 22.99 10.59 -8.41
CA LYS A 31 24.08 11.45 -8.91
C LYS A 31 25.26 10.66 -9.48
N ALA A 32 25.59 9.51 -8.90
CA ALA A 32 26.66 8.65 -9.40
C ALA A 32 26.29 8.01 -10.74
N ARG A 33 25.04 7.55 -10.86
CA ARG A 33 24.52 6.85 -12.05
C ARG A 33 24.03 7.78 -13.16
N SER A 34 23.89 9.08 -12.92
CA SER A 34 23.59 10.07 -13.95
C SER A 34 24.80 10.46 -14.81
N ARG A 35 26.00 9.93 -14.52
CA ARG A 35 27.21 10.16 -15.34
C ARG A 35 27.06 9.43 -16.68
N LYS A 36 27.53 10.09 -17.76
CA LYS A 36 27.32 9.89 -19.23
C LYS A 36 27.13 8.48 -19.84
N ARG A 37 27.25 7.38 -19.09
CA ARG A 37 27.22 6.00 -19.59
C ARG A 37 25.82 5.39 -19.67
N PHE A 38 24.78 6.04 -19.13
CA PHE A 38 23.41 5.53 -19.08
C PHE A 38 22.44 6.51 -19.77
N GLU A 39 22.34 6.43 -21.10
CA GLU A 39 21.26 7.08 -21.85
C GLU A 39 19.93 6.32 -21.63
N GLY A 40 18.86 7.03 -21.25
CA GLY A 40 17.55 6.42 -20.94
C GLY A 40 17.11 6.57 -19.48
N LYS A 41 17.08 7.82 -18.97
CA LYS A 41 16.92 8.23 -17.55
C LYS A 41 15.63 7.79 -16.83
N LYS A 42 14.69 7.10 -17.48
CA LYS A 42 13.41 6.71 -16.87
C LYS A 42 13.62 5.89 -15.58
N TRP A 43 14.52 4.91 -15.59
CA TRP A 43 14.73 4.02 -14.44
C TRP A 43 15.40 4.70 -13.23
N LEU A 44 16.12 5.80 -13.45
CA LEU A 44 16.70 6.61 -12.36
C LEU A 44 15.62 7.37 -11.60
N GLU A 45 14.54 7.74 -12.27
CA GLU A 45 13.40 8.44 -11.67
C GLU A 45 12.43 7.46 -11.02
N VAL A 46 12.11 6.35 -11.71
CA VAL A 46 11.12 5.36 -11.24
C VAL A 46 11.70 4.43 -10.16
N GLY A 47 13.01 4.18 -10.15
CA GLY A 47 13.67 3.33 -9.15
C GLY A 47 13.90 1.88 -9.60
N TYR A 48 14.42 1.06 -8.67
CA TYR A 48 14.82 -0.32 -8.96
C TYR A 48 13.79 -1.35 -8.51
N ASN A 49 13.82 -2.52 -9.15
CA ASN A 49 12.97 -3.66 -8.79
C ASN A 49 13.31 -4.13 -7.37
N PRO A 50 12.32 -4.26 -6.47
CA PRO A 50 12.52 -4.59 -5.05
C PRO A 50 13.08 -6.00 -4.79
N LYS A 51 13.21 -6.84 -5.82
CA LYS A 51 13.59 -8.26 -5.73
C LYS A 51 12.61 -9.06 -4.87
N ASP A 52 13.00 -10.28 -4.54
CA ASP A 52 12.23 -11.27 -3.77
C ASP A 52 12.58 -11.28 -2.27
N VAL A 53 13.60 -10.54 -1.85
CA VAL A 53 13.98 -10.39 -0.43
C VAL A 53 13.61 -8.98 0.04
N TRP A 54 12.61 -8.90 0.93
CA TRP A 54 12.12 -7.63 1.45
C TRP A 54 12.50 -7.42 2.92
N SER A 55 13.15 -6.29 3.19
CA SER A 55 13.49 -5.86 4.55
C SER A 55 12.38 -4.97 5.11
N VAL A 56 11.45 -5.57 5.86
CA VAL A 56 10.37 -4.86 6.57
C VAL A 56 10.47 -5.11 8.06
N SER A 57 10.38 -4.05 8.86
CA SER A 57 10.41 -4.15 10.31
C SER A 57 9.13 -4.79 10.84
N ARG A 58 9.27 -5.69 11.83
CA ARG A 58 8.12 -6.20 12.59
C ARG A 58 7.61 -5.11 13.51
N LEU A 59 6.30 -5.12 13.77
CA LEU A 59 5.67 -4.19 14.70
C LEU A 59 6.12 -4.48 16.12
N HIS A 60 6.80 -3.51 16.73
CA HIS A 60 7.14 -3.57 18.15
C HIS A 60 5.94 -3.16 19.01
N ARG A 61 6.09 -3.21 20.34
CA ARG A 61 4.99 -2.97 21.29
C ARG A 61 4.43 -1.55 21.25
N GLN A 62 5.27 -0.58 20.92
CA GLN A 62 4.94 0.86 20.93
C GLN A 62 4.77 1.41 19.51
N ASP A 63 4.71 0.53 18.51
CA ASP A 63 4.55 0.95 17.12
C ASP A 63 3.18 1.63 16.97
N PRO A 64 3.08 2.82 16.35
CA PRO A 64 1.81 3.52 16.17
C PRO A 64 0.79 2.73 15.33
N GLU A 65 1.24 1.79 14.50
CA GLU A 65 0.37 0.90 13.74
C GLU A 65 -0.19 -0.25 14.61
N ARG A 66 0.38 -0.48 15.80
CA ARG A 66 0.06 -1.65 16.63
C ARG A 66 -1.39 -1.61 17.10
N ALA A 67 -2.12 -2.66 16.76
CA ALA A 67 -3.45 -2.95 17.25
C ALA A 67 -3.44 -4.11 18.25
N GLU A 68 -4.60 -4.36 18.88
CA GLU A 68 -4.82 -5.49 19.79
C GLU A 68 -4.89 -6.83 19.04
N HIS A 69 -3.74 -7.27 18.53
CA HIS A 69 -3.56 -8.57 17.89
C HIS A 69 -2.13 -9.08 18.07
N PRO A 70 -1.93 -10.37 18.42
CA PRO A 70 -0.61 -10.89 18.77
C PRO A 70 0.33 -10.95 17.57
N THR A 71 -0.19 -11.23 16.37
CA THR A 71 0.60 -11.56 15.17
C THR A 71 0.32 -10.62 14.00
N GLN A 72 -0.08 -9.37 14.28
CA GLN A 72 -0.33 -8.34 13.28
C GLN A 72 0.83 -8.22 12.30
N LYS A 73 0.51 -8.20 11.00
CA LYS A 73 1.47 -7.95 9.93
C LYS A 73 1.64 -6.45 9.69
N PRO A 74 2.85 -5.97 9.38
CA PRO A 74 3.09 -4.57 9.04
C PRO A 74 2.29 -4.14 7.81
N LEU A 75 1.78 -2.92 7.83
CA LEU A 75 0.96 -2.37 6.75
C LEU A 75 1.76 -2.23 5.46
N GLU A 76 3.00 -1.75 5.52
CA GLU A 76 3.88 -1.58 4.36
C GLU A 76 4.03 -2.88 3.55
N LEU A 77 4.15 -4.01 4.26
CA LEU A 77 4.28 -5.32 3.64
C LEU A 77 3.04 -5.67 2.81
N VAL A 78 1.85 -5.44 3.38
CA VAL A 78 0.58 -5.77 2.75
C VAL A 78 0.24 -4.79 1.63
N GLU A 79 0.53 -3.50 1.81
CA GLU A 79 0.38 -2.47 0.77
C GLU A 79 1.23 -2.80 -0.46
N ARG A 80 2.48 -3.23 -0.27
CA ARG A 80 3.35 -3.66 -1.38
C ARG A 80 2.74 -4.82 -2.15
N MET A 81 2.22 -5.85 -1.47
CA MET A 81 1.58 -6.99 -2.13
C MET A 81 0.36 -6.57 -2.95
N ILE A 82 -0.48 -5.69 -2.40
CA ILE A 82 -1.69 -5.18 -3.06
C ILE A 82 -1.34 -4.30 -4.26
N LEU A 83 -0.38 -3.38 -4.13
CA LEU A 83 0.06 -2.51 -5.23
C LEU A 83 0.58 -3.34 -6.41
N ALA A 84 1.39 -4.36 -6.13
CA ALA A 84 1.92 -5.22 -7.19
C ALA A 84 0.84 -6.11 -7.82
N SER A 85 -0.12 -6.63 -7.05
CA SER A 85 -0.94 -7.78 -7.49
C SER A 85 -2.43 -7.48 -7.63
N CYS A 86 -2.89 -6.27 -7.32
CA CYS A 86 -4.31 -5.89 -7.42
C CYS A 86 -4.48 -4.56 -8.18
N PRO A 87 -5.22 -4.56 -9.30
CA PRO A 87 -5.45 -3.32 -10.05
C PRO A 87 -6.21 -2.30 -9.20
N PRO A 88 -6.10 -0.99 -9.51
CA PRO A 88 -6.91 0.05 -8.87
C PRO A 88 -8.40 -0.30 -8.89
N GLY A 89 -9.10 -0.13 -7.75
CA GLY A 89 -10.51 -0.52 -7.60
C GLY A 89 -10.79 -2.04 -7.57
N GLY A 90 -9.75 -2.86 -7.69
CA GLY A 90 -9.83 -4.32 -7.59
C GLY A 90 -10.32 -4.82 -6.24
N LEU A 91 -10.66 -6.10 -6.17
CA LEU A 91 -11.15 -6.77 -4.95
C LEU A 91 -10.06 -7.67 -4.36
N VAL A 92 -9.74 -7.48 -3.08
CA VAL A 92 -8.82 -8.32 -2.32
C VAL A 92 -9.60 -9.21 -1.35
N LEU A 93 -9.29 -10.50 -1.29
CA LEU A 93 -9.89 -11.45 -0.36
C LEU A 93 -8.86 -11.83 0.73
N ASP A 94 -9.27 -11.76 1.99
CA ASP A 94 -8.49 -12.26 3.13
C ASP A 94 -9.35 -13.17 4.03
N PRO A 95 -9.22 -14.50 3.93
CA PRO A 95 -10.00 -15.43 4.75
C PRO A 95 -9.54 -15.51 6.21
N PHE A 96 -8.41 -14.87 6.58
CA PHE A 96 -7.83 -14.88 7.93
C PHE A 96 -7.45 -13.47 8.35
N LEU A 97 -8.46 -12.59 8.35
CA LEU A 97 -8.28 -11.15 8.39
C LEU A 97 -7.53 -10.64 9.63
N GLY A 98 -7.64 -11.34 10.77
CA GLY A 98 -6.93 -11.01 12.01
C GLY A 98 -7.15 -9.57 12.43
N SER A 99 -6.06 -8.81 12.60
CA SER A 99 -6.11 -7.38 12.93
C SER A 99 -6.64 -6.47 11.82
N GLY A 100 -7.02 -7.00 10.65
CA GLY A 100 -7.53 -6.19 9.55
C GLY A 100 -6.47 -5.42 8.76
N THR A 101 -5.20 -5.83 8.79
CA THR A 101 -4.14 -5.14 8.03
C THR A 101 -4.46 -5.10 6.53
N THR A 102 -4.97 -6.20 5.95
CA THR A 102 -5.40 -6.25 4.53
C THR A 102 -6.53 -5.28 4.23
N ALA A 103 -7.54 -5.22 5.09
CA ALA A 103 -8.66 -4.28 4.94
C ALA A 103 -8.21 -2.82 5.04
N ALA A 104 -7.35 -2.49 6.01
CA ALA A 104 -6.80 -1.16 6.18
C ALA A 104 -5.93 -0.73 4.97
N ALA A 105 -5.09 -1.64 4.46
CA ALA A 105 -4.30 -1.38 3.25
C ALA A 105 -5.20 -1.15 2.03
N CYS A 106 -6.26 -1.96 1.85
CA CYS A 106 -7.23 -1.76 0.77
C CYS A 106 -7.92 -0.40 0.86
N ALA A 107 -8.36 0.00 2.06
CA ALA A 107 -9.00 1.29 2.28
C ALA A 107 -8.06 2.47 1.93
N ARG A 108 -6.77 2.39 2.31
CA ARG A 108 -5.76 3.42 1.97
C ARG A 108 -5.46 3.50 0.49
N LEU A 109 -5.43 2.35 -0.19
CA LEU A 109 -5.04 2.23 -1.60
C LEU A 109 -6.23 2.34 -2.57
N GLY A 110 -7.46 2.57 -2.08
CA GLY A 110 -8.65 2.62 -2.92
C GLY A 110 -8.98 1.27 -3.59
N ARG A 111 -8.78 0.16 -2.87
CA ARG A 111 -9.20 -1.19 -3.27
C ARG A 111 -10.43 -1.61 -2.48
N ARG A 112 -11.27 -2.45 -3.09
CA ARG A 112 -12.35 -3.16 -2.40
C ARG A 112 -11.75 -4.37 -1.68
N PHE A 113 -12.38 -4.80 -0.60
CA PHE A 113 -11.97 -6.02 0.08
C PHE A 113 -13.15 -6.83 0.60
N ALA A 114 -12.94 -8.14 0.74
CA ALA A 114 -13.79 -9.05 1.50
C ALA A 114 -12.88 -9.79 2.49
N GLY A 115 -13.28 -9.88 3.76
CA GLY A 115 -12.47 -10.53 4.77
C GLY A 115 -13.30 -11.32 5.77
N PHE A 116 -12.72 -12.40 6.27
CA PHE A 116 -13.32 -13.28 7.26
C PHE A 116 -12.40 -13.39 8.48
N GLU A 117 -13.00 -13.35 9.67
CA GLU A 117 -12.32 -13.56 10.95
C GLU A 117 -13.31 -14.21 11.90
N ILE A 118 -12.87 -15.26 12.61
CA ILE A 118 -13.74 -16.04 13.50
C ILE A 118 -13.88 -15.38 14.87
N ASN A 119 -12.87 -14.62 15.28
CA ASN A 119 -12.86 -13.95 16.57
C ASN A 119 -13.56 -12.58 16.46
N ALA A 120 -14.65 -12.43 17.23
CA ALA A 120 -15.45 -11.20 17.25
C ALA A 120 -14.66 -9.96 17.71
N ASP A 121 -13.68 -10.12 18.62
CA ASP A 121 -12.82 -9.03 19.06
C ASP A 121 -11.89 -8.57 17.94
N TYR A 122 -11.33 -9.50 17.17
CA TYR A 122 -10.49 -9.16 16.02
C TYR A 122 -11.31 -8.55 14.88
N CYS A 123 -12.55 -8.99 14.69
CA CYS A 123 -13.50 -8.31 13.80
C CYS A 123 -13.72 -6.85 14.20
N ARG A 124 -13.87 -6.57 15.51
CA ARG A 124 -14.02 -5.21 16.04
C ARG A 124 -12.77 -4.37 15.76
N VAL A 125 -11.58 -4.89 16.11
CA VAL A 125 -10.29 -4.23 15.82
C VAL A 125 -10.13 -3.91 14.33
N ALA A 126 -10.44 -4.86 13.44
CA ALA A 126 -10.36 -4.65 12.01
C ALA A 126 -11.30 -3.52 11.53
N ARG A 127 -12.54 -3.49 12.02
CA ARG A 127 -13.52 -2.43 11.68
C ARG A 127 -13.07 -1.06 12.16
N GLU A 128 -12.58 -0.95 13.39
CA GLU A 128 -12.09 0.31 13.96
C GLU A 128 -10.93 0.87 13.12
N ARG A 129 -9.99 0.02 12.69
CA ARG A 129 -8.89 0.43 11.83
C ARG A 129 -9.34 0.91 10.45
N VAL A 130 -10.28 0.22 9.83
CA VAL A 130 -10.85 0.64 8.53
C VAL A 130 -11.58 1.98 8.67
N ALA A 131 -12.37 2.14 9.73
CA ALA A 131 -13.07 3.39 10.01
C ALA A 131 -12.08 4.56 10.22
N ALA A 132 -10.98 4.33 10.95
CA ALA A 132 -9.94 5.34 11.15
C ALA A 132 -9.27 5.77 9.83
N VAL A 133 -9.05 4.85 8.89
CA VAL A 133 -8.52 5.17 7.56
C VAL A 133 -9.50 6.07 6.79
N HIS A 134 -10.79 5.73 6.77
CA HIS A 134 -11.81 6.54 6.09
C HIS A 134 -11.94 7.93 6.71
N ALA A 135 -12.00 8.02 8.05
CA ALA A 135 -12.06 9.30 8.75
C ALA A 135 -10.85 10.19 8.43
N ALA A 136 -9.65 9.61 8.34
CA ALA A 136 -8.45 10.35 7.94
C ALA A 136 -8.48 10.81 6.47
N ALA A 137 -9.07 10.01 5.58
CA ALA A 137 -9.27 10.42 4.19
C ALA A 137 -10.27 11.58 4.07
N ASP A 138 -11.39 11.51 4.80
CA ASP A 138 -12.42 12.55 4.83
C ASP A 138 -11.89 13.86 5.41
N ALA A 139 -11.10 13.80 6.48
CA ALA A 139 -10.47 14.98 7.09
C ALA A 139 -9.48 15.71 6.16
N ASN A 140 -8.83 14.95 5.26
CA ASN A 140 -7.90 15.50 4.27
C ASN A 140 -8.60 16.02 3.01
N ALA A 141 -9.87 15.65 2.79
CA ALA A 141 -10.70 16.16 1.71
C ALA A 141 -11.36 17.49 2.13
N GLN A 142 -10.57 18.56 2.33
CA GLN A 142 -11.13 19.91 2.45
C GLN A 142 -11.90 20.30 1.16
N PRO A 143 -13.01 21.06 1.25
CA PRO A 143 -13.78 21.47 0.07
C PRO A 143 -12.89 22.34 -0.82
N THR A 144 -12.79 21.99 -2.10
CA THR A 144 -12.26 22.92 -3.10
C THR A 144 -13.24 24.08 -3.19
N GLU A 145 -12.82 25.28 -2.76
CA GLU A 145 -13.56 26.52 -3.07
C GLU A 145 -13.71 26.60 -4.59
N SER A 146 -14.94 26.43 -5.06
CA SER A 146 -15.33 26.68 -6.45
C SER A 146 -15.10 28.17 -6.73
N GLN A 147 -14.01 28.51 -7.41
CA GLN A 147 -13.84 29.84 -7.98
C GLN A 147 -15.04 30.11 -8.91
N ALA A 148 -15.90 31.04 -8.49
CA ALA A 148 -17.00 31.52 -9.31
C ALA A 148 -16.43 32.12 -10.62
N PRO A 149 -17.07 31.91 -11.78
CA PRO A 149 -16.57 32.43 -13.03
C PRO A 149 -16.56 33.96 -12.98
N GLU A 150 -15.40 34.57 -13.26
CA GLU A 150 -15.28 36.01 -13.45
C GLU A 150 -16.26 36.45 -14.53
N THR A 151 -17.19 37.34 -14.16
CA THR A 151 -18.15 37.91 -15.08
C THR A 151 -17.42 38.87 -16.02
N ILE A 152 -17.19 38.46 -17.26
CA ILE A 152 -16.74 39.33 -18.33
C ILE A 152 -17.83 40.38 -18.57
N LYS A 153 -17.53 41.64 -18.24
CA LYS A 153 -18.38 42.78 -18.62
C LYS A 153 -18.16 43.07 -20.11
N VAL A 154 -19.24 43.00 -20.88
CA VAL A 154 -19.32 43.51 -22.26
C VAL A 154 -19.67 44.99 -22.22
#